data_AF-A0A4Q7N3J1-F1
#
_entry.id   AF-A0A4Q7N3J1-F1
#
_cell.length_a   1.000
_cell.length_b   1.000
_cell.length_c   1.000
_cell.angle_alpha   90.00
_cell.angle_beta   90.00
_cell.angle_gamma   90.00
#
_symmetry.space_group_name_H-M   'P 1'
#
loop_
_entity.id
_entity.type
_entity.pdbx_description
1 polymer ?
#
loop_
_entity_poly.entity_id
_entity_poly.type
_entity_poly.pdbx_seq_one_letter_code
_entity_poly.pdbx_strand_id
1 'polypeptide(L)'
;MAFKLNNWGKAILVFLCLVASIVGFMIKLPSVFRHHDKFLHAAFYFLAAAFLNILFTNRKLFRHILIFLILYLFSISIEYAQEYSNKFFRVKIHGRYDPEDVKYNLMGLVAFSAIWLLYWLVSMAMKRDAKDT
;
A
#
# COMPACT_ATOMS: atom_id res chain seq x y z
N MET A 1 14.98 -13.01 -18.15
CA MET A 1 13.68 -13.62 -18.51
C MET A 1 12.57 -12.70 -17.99
N ALA A 2 11.95 -11.90 -18.85
CA ALA A 2 10.89 -10.97 -18.42
C ALA A 2 9.55 -11.75 -18.35
N PHE A 3 9.18 -12.22 -17.16
CA PHE A 3 7.86 -12.79 -16.93
C PHE A 3 6.79 -11.72 -17.19
N LYS A 4 6.15 -11.78 -18.36
CA LYS A 4 5.07 -10.86 -18.73
C LYS A 4 3.74 -11.43 -18.23
N LEU A 5 3.36 -11.08 -17.00
CA LEU A 5 2.07 -11.48 -16.42
C LEU A 5 0.91 -10.90 -17.26
N ASN A 6 -0.04 -11.76 -17.64
CA ASN A 6 -1.30 -11.33 -18.23
C ASN A 6 -2.15 -10.55 -17.20
N ASN A 7 -3.15 -9.79 -17.67
CA ASN A 7 -3.97 -8.95 -16.77
C ASN A 7 -4.70 -9.78 -15.70
N TRP A 8 -5.15 -10.99 -16.05
CA TRP A 8 -5.76 -11.93 -15.11
C TRP A 8 -4.80 -12.40 -14.03
N GLY A 9 -3.56 -12.73 -14.39
CA GLY A 9 -2.52 -13.13 -13.47
C GLY A 9 -2.12 -12.00 -12.52
N LYS A 10 -2.05 -10.76 -13.02
CA LYS A 10 -1.89 -9.58 -12.15
C LYS A 10 -3.05 -9.44 -11.17
N ALA A 11 -4.30 -9.61 -11.63
CA ALA A 11 -5.47 -9.50 -10.78
C ALA A 11 -5.50 -10.60 -9.69
N ILE A 12 -5.21 -11.85 -10.06
CA ILE A 12 -5.12 -12.98 -9.11
C ILE A 12 -4.02 -12.72 -8.08
N LEU A 13 -2.84 -12.27 -8.53
CA LEU A 13 -1.74 -11.94 -7.64
C LEU A 13 -2.12 -10.85 -6.63
N VAL A 14 -2.74 -9.76 -7.10
CA VAL A 14 -3.22 -8.68 -6.23
C VAL A 14 -4.27 -9.19 -5.25
N PHE A 15 -5.19 -10.04 -5.70
CA PHE A 15 -6.21 -10.64 -4.84
C PHE A 15 -5.59 -11.49 -3.73
N LEU A 16 -4.62 -12.35 -4.06
CA LEU A 16 -3.90 -13.15 -3.06
C LEU A 16 -3.15 -12.26 -2.06
N CYS A 17 -2.45 -11.22 -2.53
CA CYS A 17 -1.79 -10.25 -1.66
C CYS A 17 -2.79 -9.50 -0.78
N LEU A 18 -3.97 -9.13 -1.31
CA LEU A 18 -5.02 -8.46 -0.55
C LEU A 18 -5.54 -9.35 0.58
N VAL A 19 -5.87 -10.61 0.29
CA VAL A 19 -6.32 -11.58 1.31
C VAL A 19 -5.24 -11.76 2.37
N ALA A 20 -3.99 -11.98 1.97
CA ALA A 20 -2.87 -12.12 2.91
C ALA A 20 -2.67 -10.85 3.77
N SER A 21 -2.86 -9.67 3.19
CA SER A 21 -2.75 -8.39 3.91
C SER A 21 -3.87 -8.27 4.95
N ILE A 22 -5.13 -8.52 4.57
CA ILE A 22 -6.26 -8.48 5.50
C ILE A 22 -6.00 -9.43 6.68
N VAL A 23 -5.60 -10.67 6.41
CA VAL A 23 -5.27 -11.64 7.47
C VAL A 23 -4.13 -11.13 8.35
N GLY A 24 -3.06 -10.60 7.74
CA GLY A 24 -1.92 -10.03 8.45
C GLY A 24 -2.30 -8.91 9.41
N PHE A 25 -3.13 -7.95 8.98
CA PHE A 25 -3.59 -6.84 9.83
C PHE A 25 -4.57 -7.30 10.93
N MET A 26 -5.34 -8.36 10.71
CA MET A 26 -6.26 -8.87 11.74
C MET A 26 -5.54 -9.65 12.84
N ILE A 27 -4.36 -10.21 12.57
CA ILE A 27 -3.58 -10.95 13.56
C ILE A 27 -2.79 -9.99 14.44
N LYS A 28 -2.89 -10.17 15.75
CA LYS A 28 -2.17 -9.36 16.72
C LYS A 28 -0.66 -9.59 16.62
N LEU A 29 0.10 -8.49 16.54
CA LEU A 29 1.55 -8.53 16.42
C LEU A 29 2.21 -9.18 17.68
N PRO A 30 3.21 -10.07 17.49
CA PRO A 30 3.99 -10.63 18.59
C PRO A 30 4.60 -9.54 19.47
N SER A 31 4.71 -9.78 20.78
CA SER A 31 5.13 -8.78 21.77
C SER A 31 6.46 -8.09 21.43
N VAL A 32 7.40 -8.85 20.85
CA VAL A 32 8.74 -8.38 20.44
C VAL A 32 8.66 -7.23 19.42
N PHE A 33 7.68 -7.26 18.52
CA PHE A 33 7.58 -6.29 17.43
C PHE A 33 6.66 -5.10 17.72
N ARG A 34 5.97 -5.06 18.86
CA ARG A 34 4.99 -3.99 19.19
C ARG A 34 5.58 -2.58 19.21
N HIS A 35 6.87 -2.45 19.51
CA HIS A 35 7.56 -1.16 19.52
C HIS A 35 7.81 -0.64 18.10
N HIS A 36 7.72 -1.53 17.10
CA HIS A 36 7.95 -1.23 15.68
C HIS A 36 6.66 -1.24 14.85
N ASP A 37 5.50 -1.44 15.46
CA ASP A 37 4.21 -1.62 14.79
C ASP A 37 3.93 -0.51 13.76
N LYS A 38 4.09 0.74 14.19
CA LYS A 38 3.94 1.95 13.36
C LYS A 38 4.90 1.99 12.17
N PHE A 39 6.14 1.54 12.36
CA PHE A 39 7.11 1.48 11.26
C PHE A 39 6.80 0.34 10.29
N LEU A 40 6.26 -0.77 10.78
CA LEU A 40 5.80 -1.88 9.93
C LEU A 40 4.60 -1.47 9.09
N HIS A 41 3.66 -0.73 9.68
CA HIS A 41 2.53 -0.09 8.99
C HIS A 41 3.01 0.82 7.84
N ALA A 42 3.90 1.76 8.14
CA ALA A 42 4.50 2.62 7.12
C ALA A 42 5.24 1.83 6.02
N ALA A 43 6.04 0.83 6.41
CA ALA A 43 6.79 0.00 5.47
C ALA A 43 5.86 -0.83 4.58
N PHE A 44 4.79 -1.41 5.13
CA PHE A 44 3.80 -2.15 4.38
C PHE A 44 3.14 -1.27 3.31
N TYR A 45 2.67 -0.07 3.67
CA TYR A 45 2.02 0.83 2.73
C TYR A 45 2.97 1.39 1.67
N PHE A 46 4.22 1.66 2.03
CA PHE A 46 5.27 2.00 1.08
C PHE A 46 5.47 0.89 0.04
N LEU A 47 5.64 -0.36 0.49
CA LEU A 47 5.87 -1.51 -0.38
C LEU A 47 4.64 -1.86 -1.22
N ALA A 48 3.43 -1.75 -0.65
CA ALA A 48 2.18 -1.96 -1.36
C ALA A 48 2.01 -0.93 -2.49
N ALA A 49 2.30 0.35 -2.21
CA ALA A 49 2.27 1.40 -3.22
C ALA A 49 3.31 1.15 -4.32
N ALA A 50 4.53 0.74 -3.96
CA ALA A 50 5.58 0.38 -4.91
C ALA A 50 5.16 -0.77 -5.82
N PHE A 51 4.70 -1.87 -5.23
CA PHE A 51 4.27 -3.07 -5.90
C PHE A 51 3.15 -2.79 -6.91
N LEU A 52 2.09 -2.11 -6.48
CA LEU A 52 0.96 -1.78 -7.36
C LEU A 52 1.36 -0.79 -8.47
N ASN A 53 2.25 0.17 -8.17
CA ASN A 53 2.71 1.11 -9.18
C ASN A 53 3.55 0.43 -10.28
N ILE A 54 4.42 -0.50 -9.90
CA ILE A 54 5.20 -1.32 -10.83
C ILE A 54 4.27 -2.15 -11.72
N LEU A 55 3.20 -2.73 -11.14
CA LEU A 55 2.27 -3.60 -11.87
C LEU A 55 1.34 -2.87 -12.84
N PHE A 56 0.83 -1.70 -12.47
CA PHE A 56 -0.31 -1.08 -13.17
C PHE A 56 -0.06 0.32 -13.71
N THR A 57 0.86 1.11 -13.16
CA THR A 57 0.90 2.54 -13.47
C THR A 57 1.36 2.83 -14.88
N ASN A 58 2.28 2.04 -15.46
CA ASN A 58 2.85 2.27 -16.79
C ASN A 58 3.26 3.76 -17.01
N ARG A 59 3.79 4.42 -15.97
CA ARG A 59 4.14 5.87 -15.91
C ARG A 59 2.97 6.86 -16.08
N LYS A 60 1.71 6.42 -15.96
CA LYS A 60 0.52 7.30 -16.00
C LYS A 60 0.20 7.87 -14.62
N LEU A 61 0.33 9.18 -14.44
CA LEU A 61 0.08 9.88 -13.17
C LEU A 61 -1.33 9.57 -12.58
N PHE A 62 -2.36 9.55 -13.42
CA PHE A 62 -3.73 9.21 -12.98
C PHE A 62 -3.81 7.86 -12.27
N ARG A 63 -3.08 6.84 -12.75
CA ARG A 63 -3.08 5.50 -12.12
C ARG A 63 -2.35 5.51 -10.78
N HIS A 64 -1.29 6.30 -10.66
CA HIS A 64 -0.60 6.50 -9.38
C HIS A 64 -1.54 7.11 -8.34
N ILE A 65 -2.25 8.17 -8.70
CA ILE A 65 -3.23 8.84 -7.82
C ILE A 65 -4.34 7.86 -7.41
N LEU A 66 -4.87 7.07 -8.36
CA LEU A 66 -5.90 6.08 -8.07
C LEU A 66 -5.41 5.02 -7.07
N ILE A 67 -4.20 4.48 -7.26
CA ILE A 67 -3.58 3.51 -6.33
C ILE A 67 -3.42 4.12 -4.94
N PHE A 68 -2.93 5.36 -4.86
CA PHE A 68 -2.76 6.08 -3.59
C PHE A 68 -4.10 6.18 -2.83
N LEU A 69 -5.16 6.63 -3.51
CA LEU A 69 -6.47 6.78 -2.90
C LEU A 69 -7.06 5.45 -2.43
N ILE A 70 -6.95 4.39 -3.26
CA ILE A 70 -7.44 3.06 -2.89
C ILE A 70 -6.71 2.54 -1.65
N LEU A 71 -5.38 2.65 -1.61
CA LEU A 71 -4.60 2.21 -0.45
C LEU A 71 -4.93 3.05 0.79
N TYR A 72 -5.06 4.38 0.66
CA TYR A 72 -5.42 5.23 1.78
C TYR A 72 -6.80 4.89 2.36
N LEU A 73 -7.81 4.65 1.50
CA LEU A 73 -9.13 4.18 1.95
C LEU A 73 -9.06 2.79 2.59
N PHE A 74 -8.23 1.90 2.06
CA PHE A 74 -7.99 0.60 2.68
C PHE A 74 -7.37 0.74 4.08
N SER A 75 -6.43 1.67 4.27
CA SER A 75 -5.85 1.99 5.60
C SER A 75 -6.90 2.42 6.61
N ILE A 76 -7.87 3.22 6.22
CA ILE A 76 -8.93 3.63 7.15
C ILE A 76 -9.87 2.45 7.41
N SER A 77 -10.20 1.71 6.36
CA SER A 77 -11.15 0.59 6.42
C SER A 77 -10.66 -0.56 7.28
N ILE A 78 -9.35 -0.86 7.26
CA ILE A 78 -8.79 -1.98 8.01
C ILE A 78 -8.82 -1.72 9.53
N GLU A 79 -8.57 -0.48 9.96
CA GLU A 79 -8.71 -0.05 11.36
C GLU A 79 -10.15 -0.17 11.85
N TYR A 80 -11.12 0.26 11.03
CA TYR A 80 -12.54 0.06 11.34
C TYR A 80 -12.91 -1.43 11.39
N ALA A 81 -12.36 -2.25 10.50
CA ALA A 81 -12.58 -3.69 10.51
C ALA A 81 -11.99 -4.35 11.77
N GLN A 82 -10.82 -3.92 12.22
CA GLN A 82 -10.21 -4.38 13.47
C GLN A 82 -11.08 -4.01 14.68
N GLU A 83 -11.55 -2.75 14.79
CA GLU A 83 -12.46 -2.35 15.87
C GLU A 83 -13.79 -3.13 15.81
N TYR A 84 -14.38 -3.27 14.62
CA TYR A 84 -15.62 -4.00 14.41
C TYR A 84 -15.48 -5.48 14.77
N SER A 85 -14.34 -6.11 14.45
CA SER A 85 -14.07 -7.51 14.79
C SER A 85 -14.16 -7.75 16.30
N ASN A 86 -13.68 -6.81 17.12
CA ASN A 86 -13.79 -6.90 18.58
C ASN A 86 -15.25 -6.88 19.05
N LYS A 87 -16.10 -6.06 18.42
CA LYS A 87 -17.54 -6.01 18.70
C LYS A 87 -18.25 -7.28 18.26
N PHE A 88 -17.93 -7.78 17.06
CA PHE A 88 -18.57 -8.94 16.46
C PHE A 88 -18.26 -10.24 17.23
N PHE A 89 -16.98 -10.50 17.51
CA PHE A 89 -16.56 -11.72 18.19
C PHE A 89 -16.67 -11.64 19.72
N ARG A 90 -17.00 -10.47 20.28
CA ARG A 90 -17.06 -10.18 21.73
C ARG A 90 -15.78 -10.55 22.49
N VAL A 91 -14.68 -10.71 21.76
CA VAL A 91 -13.34 -11.01 22.26
C VAL A 91 -12.41 -9.95 21.70
N LYS A 92 -11.46 -9.48 22.50
CA LYS A 92 -10.48 -8.46 22.08
C LYS A 92 -9.39 -9.12 21.22
N ILE A 93 -9.71 -9.35 19.95
CA ILE A 93 -8.81 -9.90 18.94
C ILE A 93 -7.76 -8.85 18.57
N HIS A 94 -8.15 -7.57 18.47
CA HIS A 94 -7.26 -6.46 18.11
C HIS A 94 -7.41 -5.22 19.02
N GLY A 95 -6.59 -4.20 18.77
CA GLY A 95 -6.70 -2.87 19.37
C GLY A 95 -8.01 -2.16 19.07
N ARG A 96 -8.21 -0.96 19.66
CA ARG A 96 -9.24 -0.02 19.19
C ARG A 96 -8.69 0.68 17.94
N TYR A 97 -9.57 1.31 17.16
CA TYR A 97 -9.14 2.19 16.08
C TYR A 97 -8.05 3.15 16.55
N ASP A 98 -6.88 3.11 15.91
CA ASP A 98 -5.76 4.01 16.22
C ASP A 98 -5.52 4.98 15.05
N PRO A 99 -5.82 6.28 15.22
CA PRO A 99 -5.55 7.27 14.18
C PRO A 99 -4.04 7.43 13.89
N GLU A 100 -3.16 7.03 14.81
CA GLU A 100 -1.73 7.02 14.53
C GLU A 100 -1.36 5.97 13.49
N ASP A 101 -1.99 4.80 13.49
CA ASP A 101 -1.71 3.75 12.50
C ASP A 101 -2.08 4.22 11.09
N VAL A 102 -3.20 4.91 10.94
CA VAL A 102 -3.58 5.58 9.68
C VAL A 102 -2.55 6.64 9.27
N LYS A 103 -2.03 7.42 10.23
CA LYS A 103 -0.98 8.42 9.97
C LYS A 103 0.30 7.76 9.46
N TYR A 104 0.76 6.68 10.08
CA TYR A 104 1.97 5.99 9.63
C TYR A 104 1.78 5.29 8.28
N ASN A 105 0.60 4.70 8.03
CA ASN A 105 0.22 4.19 6.72
C ASN A 105 0.31 5.29 5.64
N LEU A 106 -0.26 6.47 5.92
CA LEU A 106 -0.17 7.64 5.05
C LEU A 106 1.28 8.10 4.84
N MET A 107 2.12 8.10 5.88
CA MET A 107 3.54 8.43 5.75
C MET A 107 4.26 7.47 4.78
N GLY A 108 3.96 6.17 4.85
CA GLY A 108 4.47 5.18 3.90
C GLY A 108 4.07 5.46 2.46
N LEU A 109 2.79 5.79 2.25
CA LEU A 109 2.26 6.18 0.93
C LEU A 109 2.95 7.44 0.39
N VAL A 110 3.04 8.50 1.20
CA VAL A 110 3.66 9.77 0.82
C VAL A 110 5.15 9.58 0.50
N ALA A 111 5.87 8.79 1.31
CA ALA A 111 7.28 8.49 1.08
C ALA A 111 7.49 7.80 -0.27
N PHE A 112 6.66 6.81 -0.62
CA PHE A 112 6.75 6.17 -1.93
C PHE A 112 6.36 7.13 -3.06
N SER A 113 5.29 7.91 -2.90
CA SER A 113 4.84 8.89 -3.89
C SER A 113 5.92 9.93 -4.19
N ALA A 114 6.68 10.39 -3.19
CA ALA A 114 7.79 11.32 -3.41
C ALA A 114 8.86 10.72 -4.33
N ILE A 115 9.29 9.48 -4.07
CA ILE A 115 10.26 8.75 -4.90
C ILE A 115 9.69 8.53 -6.32
N TRP A 116 8.44 8.12 -6.42
CA TRP A 116 7.79 7.84 -7.70
C TRP A 116 7.63 9.10 -8.56
N LEU A 117 7.26 10.24 -7.95
CA LEU A 117 7.15 11.53 -8.64
C LEU A 117 8.50 12.00 -9.15
N LEU A 118 9.57 11.87 -8.36
CA LEU A 118 10.93 12.17 -8.82
C LEU A 118 11.31 11.32 -10.03
N TYR A 119 11.08 10.00 -9.96
CA TYR A 119 11.29 9.10 -11.10
C TYR A 119 10.47 9.52 -12.33
N TRP A 120 9.21 9.87 -12.13
CA TRP A 120 8.31 10.28 -13.20
C TRP A 120 8.79 11.56 -13.89
N LEU A 121 9.17 12.59 -13.12
CA LEU A 121 9.71 13.86 -13.61
C LEU A 121 11.00 13.66 -14.42
N VAL A 122 11.97 12.91 -13.88
CA VAL A 122 13.23 12.58 -14.58
C VAL A 122 12.93 11.86 -15.89
N SER A 123 12.00 10.89 -15.86
CA SER A 123 11.62 10.14 -17.07
C SER A 123 10.93 10.99 -18.13
N MET A 124 10.27 12.08 -17.75
CA MET A 124 9.69 13.05 -18.67
C MET A 124 10.75 13.96 -19.28
N ALA A 125 11.70 14.46 -18.48
CA ALA A 125 12.81 15.27 -18.96
C ALA A 125 13.61 14.53 -20.04
N MET A 126 14.03 13.28 -19.77
CA MET A 126 14.77 12.47 -20.73
C MET A 126 14.02 12.20 -22.04
N LYS A 127 12.68 12.06 -21.98
CA LYS A 127 11.85 11.85 -23.18
C LYS A 127 11.71 13.11 -24.03
N ARG A 128 11.82 14.29 -23.42
CA ARG A 128 11.79 15.57 -24.12
C ARG A 128 13.08 15.75 -24.92
N ASP A 129 14.23 15.56 -24.27
CA ASP A 129 15.55 15.68 -24.91
C ASP A 129 15.70 14.74 -26.12
N ALA A 130 15.17 13.51 -26.01
CA ALA A 130 15.19 12.53 -27.10
C ALA A 130 14.23 12.84 -28.27
N LYS A 131 13.33 13.82 -28.14
CA LYS A 131 12.47 14.30 -29.25
C LYS A 131 13.05 15.54 -29.94
N ASP A 132 13.94 16.26 -29.25
CA ASP A 132 14.59 17.47 -29.74
C ASP A 132 15.93 17.17 -30.45
N THR A 133 16.28 15.88 -30.61
CA THR A 133 17.41 15.33 -31.38
C THR A 133 16.93 14.50 -32.56
#